data_AF-A0A520QHY9-F1
#
_entry.id   AF-A0A520QHY9-F1
#
_cell.length_a   1.000
_cell.length_b   1.000
_cell.length_c   1.000
_cell.angle_alpha   90.00
_cell.angle_beta   90.00
_cell.angle_gamma   90.00
#
_symmetry.space_group_name_H-M   'P 1'
#
loop_
_entity.id
_entity.type
_entity.pdbx_description
1 polymer ?
#
loop_
_entity_poly.entity_id
_entity_poly.type
_entity_poly.pdbx_seq_one_letter_code
_entity_poly.pdbx_strand_id
1 'polypeptide(L)'
;MAVYRFKRKLNPMQINLNTINFILLCLILTGCSKAKIQESESTPPKIDNITQAPTTTTPTQSQTLKNTKTTYNGTYEAKMNNPSLAKTQPLHLKLQEDKKFIAYPNHEPNNKTRGNWKVEGDFLICTGTTEQTKQIMTLKIDSISMELISISQKINGKKTEMFLKQFIPKGAKNITFLRKPNS
;
A
#
# COMPACT_ATOMS: atom_id res chain seq x y z
N MET A 1 -22.36 24.88 -51.54
CA MET A 1 -22.53 23.72 -50.64
C MET A 1 -21.16 23.04 -50.52
N ALA A 2 -20.39 23.36 -49.47
CA ALA A 2 -18.99 22.93 -49.33
C ALA A 2 -18.89 21.76 -48.35
N VAL A 3 -18.34 20.64 -48.82
CA VAL A 3 -18.13 19.40 -48.05
C VAL A 3 -16.79 19.51 -47.31
N TYR A 4 -16.82 19.57 -45.97
CA TYR A 4 -15.62 19.50 -45.15
C TYR A 4 -15.20 18.03 -44.94
N ARG A 5 -14.06 17.64 -45.54
CA ARG A 5 -13.37 16.36 -45.26
C ARG A 5 -12.58 16.48 -43.96
N PHE A 6 -12.95 15.71 -42.95
CA PHE A 6 -12.21 15.58 -41.70
C PHE A 6 -11.08 14.52 -41.85
N LYS A 7 -9.83 14.94 -42.00
CA LYS A 7 -8.66 14.03 -41.92
C LYS A 7 -8.33 13.77 -40.44
N ARG A 8 -8.62 12.58 -39.92
CA ARG A 8 -8.06 12.11 -38.64
C ARG A 8 -6.62 11.67 -38.83
N LYS A 9 -5.67 12.39 -38.23
CA LYS A 9 -4.26 12.00 -38.12
C LYS A 9 -4.13 11.07 -36.90
N LEU A 10 -4.02 9.77 -37.13
CA LEU A 10 -3.66 8.79 -36.09
C LEU A 10 -2.14 8.83 -35.92
N ASN A 11 -1.68 9.27 -34.75
CA ASN A 11 -0.27 9.11 -34.37
C ASN A 11 -0.07 7.69 -33.82
N PRO A 12 0.94 6.93 -34.28
CA PRO A 12 1.25 5.62 -33.72
C PRO A 12 1.90 5.77 -32.34
N MET A 13 1.31 5.09 -31.35
CA MET A 13 1.84 4.97 -29.99
C MET A 13 3.04 4.00 -30.01
N GLN A 14 4.25 4.54 -29.90
CA GLN A 14 5.48 3.76 -29.76
C GLN A 14 5.54 3.15 -28.35
N ILE A 15 5.33 1.84 -28.25
CA ILE A 15 5.52 1.09 -27.01
C ILE A 15 7.01 0.72 -26.92
N ASN A 16 7.73 1.36 -26.01
CA ASN A 16 9.13 1.08 -25.77
C ASN A 16 9.23 -0.22 -24.94
N LEU A 17 9.50 -1.33 -25.63
CA LEU A 17 9.56 -2.69 -25.09
C LEU A 17 10.99 -3.00 -24.64
N ASN A 18 11.42 -2.46 -23.50
CA ASN A 18 12.75 -2.78 -23.00
C ASN A 18 12.86 -2.82 -21.47
N THR A 19 12.18 -3.77 -20.82
CA THR A 19 12.61 -4.30 -19.50
C THR A 19 11.81 -5.55 -19.10
N ILE A 20 12.01 -6.70 -19.75
CA ILE A 20 11.58 -7.99 -19.16
C ILE A 20 12.63 -9.06 -19.51
N ASN A 21 13.62 -9.23 -18.64
CA ASN A 21 14.28 -10.53 -18.50
C ASN A 21 14.87 -10.66 -17.08
N PHE A 22 14.11 -11.30 -16.19
CA PHE A 22 14.64 -11.92 -14.97
C PHE A 22 13.95 -13.28 -14.86
N ILE A 23 14.57 -14.28 -15.49
CA ILE A 23 14.20 -15.67 -15.33
C ILE A 23 14.70 -16.13 -13.96
N LEU A 24 13.73 -16.43 -13.10
CA LEU A 24 13.85 -17.19 -11.87
C LEU A 24 14.19 -18.64 -12.25
N LEU A 25 15.35 -19.15 -11.81
CA LEU A 25 15.66 -20.58 -11.86
C LEU A 25 15.75 -21.14 -10.43
N CYS A 26 14.76 -21.98 -10.10
CA CYS A 26 14.67 -22.73 -8.87
C CYS A 26 15.56 -23.98 -8.87
N LEU A 27 16.05 -24.32 -7.67
CA LEU A 27 16.19 -25.65 -7.08
C LEU A 27 17.03 -26.70 -7.81
N ILE A 28 18.15 -27.06 -7.17
CA ILE A 28 18.62 -28.45 -7.17
C ILE A 28 18.78 -28.90 -5.72
N LEU A 29 17.88 -29.79 -5.32
CA LEU A 29 17.96 -30.63 -4.13
C LEU A 29 18.87 -31.84 -4.45
N THR A 30 19.92 -32.02 -3.67
CA THR A 30 20.66 -33.28 -3.46
C THR A 30 21.16 -33.23 -2.01
N GLY A 31 21.05 -34.21 -1.12
CA GLY A 31 20.51 -35.56 -1.13
C GLY A 31 21.26 -36.34 -0.04
N CYS A 32 20.54 -37.16 0.74
CA CYS A 32 21.01 -38.27 1.61
C CYS A 32 21.83 -37.94 2.89
N SER A 33 21.82 -38.70 4.00
CA SER A 33 20.98 -39.79 4.55
C SER A 33 21.51 -40.16 5.96
N LYS A 34 20.61 -40.68 6.82
CA LYS A 34 20.81 -41.61 7.97
C LYS A 34 21.46 -41.16 9.28
N ALA A 35 20.66 -41.24 10.36
CA ALA A 35 20.86 -42.05 11.58
C ALA A 35 19.68 -41.72 12.54
N LYS A 36 19.10 -42.57 13.39
CA LYS A 36 19.04 -44.02 13.64
C LYS A 36 17.82 -44.16 14.58
N ILE A 37 17.00 -45.19 14.41
CA ILE A 37 15.82 -45.48 15.24
C ILE A 37 16.27 -45.87 16.66
N GLN A 38 15.58 -45.37 17.69
CA GLN A 38 15.45 -46.10 18.94
C GLN A 38 14.06 -45.90 19.54
N GLU A 39 13.34 -47.02 19.59
CA GLU A 39 12.01 -47.25 20.13
C GLU A 39 12.12 -47.43 21.65
N SER A 40 11.20 -46.83 22.41
CA SER A 40 10.85 -47.30 23.75
C SER A 40 9.45 -46.81 24.12
N GLU A 41 8.55 -47.78 24.07
CA GLU A 41 7.22 -47.81 24.64
C GLU A 41 7.30 -47.88 26.18
N SER A 42 6.51 -47.09 26.91
CA SER A 42 5.90 -47.52 28.17
C SER A 42 4.75 -46.58 28.60
N THR A 43 3.77 -47.22 29.21
CA THR A 43 2.37 -46.90 29.50
C THR A 43 2.18 -45.80 30.59
N PRO A 44 0.95 -45.22 30.76
CA PRO A 44 0.69 -44.00 31.52
C PRO A 44 0.26 -44.23 32.97
N PRO A 45 0.42 -43.24 33.88
CA PRO A 45 -0.35 -43.19 35.12
C PRO A 45 -1.51 -42.17 35.02
N LYS A 46 -2.67 -42.61 35.49
CA LYS A 46 -3.90 -41.86 35.80
C LYS A 46 -3.82 -41.35 37.26
N ILE A 47 -4.74 -40.45 37.63
CA ILE A 47 -5.28 -40.11 38.98
C ILE A 47 -4.64 -38.83 39.58
N ASP A 48 -5.33 -37.76 40.02
CA ASP A 48 -6.76 -37.46 40.23
C ASP A 48 -7.06 -35.94 40.26
N ASN A 49 -8.34 -35.61 40.02
CA ASN A 49 -8.97 -34.29 40.19
C ASN A 49 -8.92 -33.76 41.63
N ILE A 50 -8.62 -32.47 41.80
CA ILE A 50 -9.19 -31.65 42.90
C ILE A 50 -9.68 -30.32 42.35
N THR A 51 -10.96 -30.06 42.61
CA THR A 51 -11.72 -28.84 42.34
C THR A 51 -11.22 -27.64 43.13
N GLN A 52 -10.92 -26.53 42.44
CA GLN A 52 -11.07 -25.16 42.96
C GLN A 52 -11.51 -24.22 41.81
N ALA A 53 -12.66 -23.58 41.96
CA ALA A 53 -13.00 -22.31 41.29
C ALA A 53 -12.79 -21.18 42.32
N PRO A 54 -12.83 -19.87 42.00
CA PRO A 54 -12.77 -19.14 40.72
C PRO A 54 -11.79 -17.93 40.73
N THR A 55 -11.32 -17.41 39.58
CA THR A 55 -11.32 -15.95 39.27
C THR A 55 -10.93 -15.64 37.83
N THR A 56 -11.81 -14.90 37.18
CA THR A 56 -11.65 -14.04 36.00
C THR A 56 -10.36 -13.21 36.04
N THR A 57 -9.60 -13.17 34.93
CA THR A 57 -9.35 -11.94 34.12
C THR A 57 -8.45 -12.25 32.93
N THR A 58 -9.04 -12.18 31.74
CA THR A 58 -8.39 -11.95 30.44
C THR A 58 -7.84 -10.52 30.41
N PRO A 59 -6.64 -10.24 29.86
CA PRO A 59 -6.36 -8.94 29.29
C PRO A 59 -6.68 -8.99 27.80
N THR A 60 -7.96 -8.80 27.48
CA THR A 60 -8.39 -8.25 26.20
C THR A 60 -7.99 -6.78 26.22
N GLN A 61 -6.87 -6.41 25.61
CA GLN A 61 -6.61 -5.00 25.31
C GLN A 61 -7.19 -4.69 23.92
N SER A 62 -8.53 -4.73 23.82
CA SER A 62 -9.22 -3.87 22.87
C SER A 62 -9.06 -2.45 23.39
N GLN A 63 -8.04 -1.76 22.91
CA GLN A 63 -8.05 -0.31 22.97
C GLN A 63 -9.08 0.17 21.95
N THR A 64 -10.33 0.27 22.39
CA THR A 64 -11.33 1.11 21.74
C THR A 64 -10.83 2.54 21.89
N LEU A 65 -10.05 3.02 20.91
CA LEU A 65 -9.74 4.44 20.81
C LEU A 65 -11.08 5.16 20.62
N LYS A 66 -11.43 5.96 21.62
CA LYS A 66 -12.63 6.78 21.66
C LYS A 66 -12.79 7.51 20.32
N ASN A 67 -13.95 7.29 19.72
CA ASN A 67 -14.44 7.89 18.49
C ASN A 67 -14.59 9.42 18.68
N THR A 68 -13.46 10.12 18.69
CA THR A 68 -13.41 11.53 18.34
C THR A 68 -13.59 11.56 16.83
N LYS A 69 -14.56 12.30 16.32
CA LYS A 69 -14.80 12.47 14.88
C LYS A 69 -13.54 13.09 14.24
N THR A 70 -12.56 12.26 13.88
CA THR A 70 -11.32 12.70 13.24
C THR A 70 -11.67 13.13 11.83
N THR A 71 -11.70 14.45 11.61
CA THR A 71 -11.87 14.99 10.28
C THR A 71 -10.54 14.92 9.54
N TYR A 72 -10.43 13.97 8.61
CA TYR A 72 -9.25 13.78 7.77
C TYR A 72 -9.08 14.87 6.70
N ASN A 73 -10.10 15.69 6.44
CA ASN A 73 -10.03 16.76 5.45
C ASN A 73 -8.83 17.68 5.72
N GLY A 74 -8.09 18.05 4.68
CA GLY A 74 -6.90 18.88 4.79
C GLY A 74 -5.91 18.63 3.65
N THR A 75 -4.89 19.47 3.62
CA THR A 75 -3.75 19.32 2.74
C THR A 75 -2.59 18.70 3.51
N TYR A 76 -1.95 17.70 2.92
CA TYR A 76 -0.85 16.95 3.50
C TYR A 76 0.27 16.83 2.49
N GLU A 77 1.48 16.65 3.00
CA GLU A 77 2.67 16.38 2.21
C GLU A 77 3.53 15.33 2.89
N ALA A 78 4.04 14.38 2.11
CA ALA A 78 5.09 13.47 2.55
C ALA A 78 6.35 13.69 1.73
N LYS A 79 7.51 13.30 2.26
CA LYS A 79 8.76 13.21 1.49
C LYS A 79 8.91 11.78 0.97
N MET A 80 9.15 11.62 -0.33
CA MET A 80 9.43 10.33 -0.97
C MET A 80 10.63 10.42 -1.91
N ASN A 81 11.34 9.33 -2.13
CA ASN A 81 12.30 9.22 -3.22
C ASN A 81 11.59 9.10 -4.56
N ASN A 82 12.19 9.69 -5.59
CA ASN A 82 11.91 9.41 -6.98
C ASN A 82 13.00 8.47 -7.52
N PRO A 83 12.72 7.16 -7.69
CA PRO A 83 13.74 6.22 -8.18
C PRO A 83 14.23 6.57 -9.60
N SER A 84 13.40 7.19 -10.43
CA SER A 84 13.76 7.59 -11.79
C SER A 84 14.69 8.81 -11.83
N LEU A 85 14.65 9.68 -10.81
CA LEU A 85 15.47 10.90 -10.75
C LEU A 85 16.60 10.83 -9.70
N ALA A 86 16.68 9.76 -8.90
CA ALA A 86 17.58 9.63 -7.76
C ALA A 86 17.55 10.84 -6.79
N LYS A 87 16.37 11.46 -6.61
CA LYS A 87 16.15 12.64 -5.77
C LYS A 87 14.93 12.46 -4.88
N THR A 88 14.94 13.09 -3.71
CA THR A 88 13.73 13.23 -2.88
C THR A 88 12.79 14.27 -3.48
N GLN A 89 11.50 14.02 -3.38
CA GLN A 89 10.44 14.93 -3.81
C GLN A 89 9.24 14.89 -2.84
N PRO A 90 8.42 15.94 -2.81
CA PRO A 90 7.12 15.89 -2.16
C PRO A 90 6.15 14.93 -2.84
N LEU A 91 5.35 14.24 -2.03
CA LEU A 91 4.08 13.61 -2.41
C LEU A 91 2.95 14.42 -1.79
N HIS A 92 2.17 15.07 -2.64
CA HIS A 92 1.05 15.91 -2.23
C HIS A 92 -0.20 15.03 -2.06
N LEU A 93 -0.96 15.28 -0.99
CA LEU A 93 -2.25 14.64 -0.74
C LEU A 93 -3.23 15.69 -0.21
N LYS A 94 -4.37 15.85 -0.86
CA LYS A 94 -5.49 16.66 -0.37
C LYS A 94 -6.68 15.75 -0.13
N LEU A 95 -7.14 15.66 1.12
CA LEU A 95 -8.40 15.02 1.49
C LEU A 95 -9.45 16.11 1.62
N GLN A 96 -10.57 15.96 0.94
CA GLN A 96 -11.63 16.96 0.86
C GLN A 96 -12.91 16.42 1.48
N GLU A 97 -13.86 17.35 1.68
CA GLU A 97 -15.26 17.04 1.91
C GLU A 97 -15.82 16.11 0.82
N ASP A 98 -16.94 15.46 1.12
CA ASP A 98 -17.55 14.43 0.26
C ASP A 98 -16.64 13.25 -0.06
N LYS A 99 -15.66 13.02 0.81
CA LYS A 99 -14.71 11.92 0.70
C LYS A 99 -13.91 11.95 -0.60
N LYS A 100 -13.67 13.12 -1.19
CA LYS A 100 -12.83 13.28 -2.39
C LYS A 100 -11.37 13.43 -2.04
N PHE A 101 -10.47 12.94 -2.89
CA PHE A 101 -9.05 13.23 -2.74
C PHE A 101 -8.36 13.59 -4.07
N ILE A 102 -7.22 14.25 -3.91
CA ILE A 102 -6.25 14.52 -4.96
C ILE A 102 -4.88 14.12 -4.42
N ALA A 103 -4.10 13.36 -5.19
CA ALA A 103 -2.70 13.06 -4.85
C ALA A 103 -1.78 13.15 -6.08
N TYR A 104 -0.55 13.63 -5.90
CA TYR A 104 0.46 13.67 -6.97
C TYR A 104 1.87 13.84 -6.41
N PRO A 105 2.89 13.17 -7.00
CA PRO A 105 4.28 13.50 -6.73
C PRO A 105 4.65 14.84 -7.38
N ASN A 106 5.59 15.58 -6.79
CA ASN A 106 5.95 16.90 -7.28
C ASN A 106 6.54 16.91 -8.71
N HIS A 107 7.16 15.82 -9.15
CA HIS A 107 7.66 15.70 -10.52
C HIS A 107 6.53 15.60 -11.57
N GLU A 108 5.33 15.14 -11.19
CA GLU A 108 4.19 14.96 -12.11
C GLU A 108 2.97 15.81 -11.71
N PRO A 109 3.10 17.14 -11.63
CA PRO A 109 2.03 18.01 -11.13
C PRO A 109 0.78 17.99 -12.03
N ASN A 110 0.92 17.58 -13.29
CA ASN A 110 -0.14 17.55 -14.29
C ASN A 110 -0.82 16.18 -14.42
N ASN A 111 -0.36 15.16 -13.70
CA ASN A 111 -0.90 13.80 -13.75
C ASN A 111 -1.52 13.40 -12.40
N LYS A 112 -2.43 14.25 -11.89
CA LYS A 112 -2.98 14.06 -10.54
C LYS A 112 -3.85 12.82 -10.47
N THR A 113 -3.75 12.07 -9.39
CA THR A 113 -4.72 11.02 -9.06
C THR A 113 -5.91 11.67 -8.39
N ARG A 114 -7.11 11.50 -8.94
CA ARG A 114 -8.36 11.96 -8.34
C ARG A 114 -9.29 10.80 -8.06
N GLY A 115 -9.95 10.82 -6.91
CA GLY A 115 -10.91 9.79 -6.58
C GLY A 115 -11.59 10.01 -5.25
N ASN A 116 -11.94 8.91 -4.61
CA ASN A 116 -12.57 8.93 -3.29
C ASN A 116 -11.66 8.26 -2.26
N TRP A 117 -11.78 8.71 -1.02
CA TRP A 117 -11.18 8.07 0.13
C TRP A 117 -12.25 7.46 1.04
N LYS A 118 -11.88 6.45 1.82
CA LYS A 118 -12.73 5.88 2.87
C LYS A 118 -11.88 5.34 4.00
N VAL A 119 -12.49 5.15 5.17
CA VAL A 119 -11.87 4.47 6.30
C VAL A 119 -12.25 2.99 6.24
N GLU A 120 -11.28 2.10 6.34
CA GLU A 120 -11.45 0.65 6.45
C GLU A 120 -10.60 0.14 7.63
N GLY A 121 -11.26 -0.12 8.78
CA GLY A 121 -10.55 -0.41 10.02
C GLY A 121 -9.61 0.74 10.38
N ASP A 122 -8.33 0.42 10.55
CA ASP A 122 -7.29 1.40 10.91
C ASP A 122 -6.70 2.14 9.69
N PHE A 123 -7.24 1.94 8.49
CA PHE A 123 -6.66 2.49 7.26
C PHE A 123 -7.55 3.53 6.55
N LEU A 124 -6.91 4.57 6.03
CA LEU A 124 -7.43 5.44 4.98
C LEU A 124 -7.09 4.85 3.61
N ILE A 125 -8.11 4.48 2.85
CA ILE A 125 -7.99 3.93 1.51
C ILE A 125 -8.38 5.00 0.49
N CYS A 126 -7.39 5.54 -0.23
CA CYS A 126 -7.60 6.53 -1.29
C CYS A 126 -7.46 5.85 -2.65
N THR A 127 -8.57 5.69 -3.38
CA THR A 127 -8.57 5.04 -4.70
C THR A 127 -9.07 6.01 -5.77
N GLY A 128 -8.27 6.21 -6.80
CA GLY A 128 -8.56 7.18 -7.85
C GLY A 128 -7.89 6.86 -9.17
N THR A 129 -8.12 7.72 -10.15
CA THR A 129 -7.58 7.59 -11.50
C THR A 129 -6.65 8.76 -11.79
N THR A 130 -5.49 8.50 -12.40
CA THR A 130 -4.56 9.54 -12.84
C THR A 130 -5.12 10.31 -14.04
N GLU A 131 -4.96 11.63 -14.05
CA GLU A 131 -5.52 12.51 -15.07
C GLU A 131 -4.97 12.25 -16.48
N GLN A 132 -3.68 11.98 -16.63
CA GLN A 132 -3.04 11.79 -17.95
C GLN A 132 -2.96 10.32 -18.33
N THR A 133 -2.38 9.49 -17.45
CA THR A 133 -2.12 8.08 -17.78
C THR A 133 -3.35 7.19 -17.63
N LYS A 134 -4.44 7.69 -17.02
CA LYS A 134 -5.69 6.98 -16.76
C LYS A 134 -5.51 5.67 -15.97
N GLN A 135 -4.42 5.57 -15.21
CA GLN A 135 -4.13 4.44 -14.34
C GLN A 135 -4.94 4.58 -13.06
N ILE A 136 -5.49 3.47 -12.58
CA ILE A 136 -6.14 3.44 -11.27
C ILE A 136 -5.05 3.21 -10.22
N MET A 137 -4.97 4.12 -9.26
CA MET A 137 -4.02 4.10 -8.15
C MET A 137 -4.77 3.97 -6.83
N THR A 138 -4.23 3.18 -5.91
CA THR A 138 -4.70 3.10 -4.52
C THR A 138 -3.55 3.38 -3.57
N LEU A 139 -3.74 4.37 -2.70
CA LEU A 139 -2.90 4.62 -1.52
C LEU A 139 -3.59 4.03 -0.30
N LYS A 140 -2.86 3.18 0.44
CA LYS A 140 -3.27 2.69 1.76
C LYS A 140 -2.45 3.42 2.81
N ILE A 141 -3.10 4.18 3.67
CA ILE A 141 -2.47 5.03 4.67
C ILE A 141 -2.98 4.60 6.05
N ASP A 142 -2.11 4.49 7.04
CA ASP A 142 -2.51 4.29 8.42
C ASP A 142 -3.25 5.54 8.92
N SER A 143 -4.46 5.36 9.44
CA SER A 143 -5.37 6.46 9.75
C SER A 143 -4.97 7.27 10.98
N ILE A 144 -4.13 6.71 11.85
CA ILE A 144 -3.70 7.35 13.09
C ILE A 144 -2.38 8.09 12.87
N SER A 145 -1.38 7.39 12.36
CA SER A 145 -0.01 7.89 12.15
C SER A 145 0.17 8.63 10.83
N MET A 146 -0.77 8.50 9.89
CA MET A 146 -0.67 9.03 8.52
C MET A 146 0.54 8.45 7.75
N GLU A 147 1.04 7.29 8.15
CA GLU A 147 2.06 6.53 7.42
C GLU A 147 1.48 5.94 6.14
N LEU A 148 2.18 6.11 5.01
CA LEU A 148 1.86 5.43 3.77
C LEU A 148 2.31 3.97 3.84
N ILE A 149 1.34 3.06 3.91
CA ILE A 149 1.56 1.61 4.07
C ILE A 149 1.80 0.93 2.73
N SER A 150 1.05 1.31 1.70
CA SER A 150 1.27 0.79 0.35
C SER A 150 0.74 1.70 -0.75
N ILE A 151 1.33 1.54 -1.93
CA ILE A 151 0.84 2.09 -3.19
C ILE A 151 0.58 0.90 -4.11
N SER A 152 -0.56 0.88 -4.76
CA SER A 152 -0.86 -0.12 -5.79
C SER A 152 -1.47 0.53 -7.02
N GLN A 153 -1.25 -0.11 -8.16
CA GLN A 153 -1.76 0.32 -9.45
C GLN A 153 -2.53 -0.81 -10.11
N LYS A 154 -3.60 -0.49 -10.82
CA LYS A 154 -4.35 -1.47 -11.64
C LYS A 154 -3.98 -1.27 -13.10
N ILE A 155 -3.29 -2.26 -13.67
CA ILE A 155 -2.92 -2.30 -15.08
C ILE A 155 -3.64 -3.50 -15.71
N ASN A 156 -4.35 -3.28 -16.81
CA ASN A 156 -5.05 -4.33 -17.55
C ASN A 156 -5.94 -5.21 -16.66
N GLY A 157 -6.68 -4.61 -15.72
CA GLY A 157 -7.54 -5.35 -14.81
C GLY A 157 -6.82 -5.96 -13.59
N LYS A 158 -5.49 -6.09 -13.61
CA LYS A 158 -4.70 -6.69 -12.53
C LYS A 158 -4.16 -5.62 -11.60
N LYS A 159 -4.38 -5.81 -10.29
CA LYS A 159 -3.77 -4.98 -9.23
C LYS A 159 -2.33 -5.45 -8.99
N THR A 160 -1.40 -4.52 -8.98
CA THR A 160 0.01 -4.74 -8.67
C THR A 160 0.43 -3.78 -7.56
N GLU A 161 1.03 -4.30 -6.51
CA GLU A 161 1.64 -3.46 -5.47
C GLU A 161 2.99 -2.94 -5.93
N MET A 162 3.26 -1.67 -5.68
CA MET A 162 4.57 -1.08 -5.93
C MET A 162 5.50 -1.40 -4.77
N PHE A 163 6.80 -1.56 -5.05
CA PHE A 163 7.78 -1.85 -4.01
C PHE A 163 8.05 -0.60 -3.16
N LEU A 164 7.29 -0.40 -2.09
CA LEU A 164 7.31 0.84 -1.30
C LEU A 164 8.70 1.26 -0.84
N LYS A 165 9.58 0.30 -0.51
CA LYS A 165 10.95 0.53 -0.03
C LYS A 165 11.76 1.43 -0.96
N GLN A 166 11.54 1.40 -2.27
CA GLN A 166 12.27 2.25 -3.23
C GLN A 166 11.90 3.74 -3.12
N PHE A 167 10.76 4.05 -2.52
CA PHE A 167 10.26 5.40 -2.33
C PHE A 167 10.61 5.98 -0.95
N ILE A 168 11.16 5.20 -0.03
CA ILE A 168 11.51 5.68 1.31
C ILE A 168 12.81 6.51 1.21
N PRO A 169 12.82 7.78 1.64
CA PRO A 169 14.04 8.60 1.66
C PRO A 169 15.17 7.95 2.45
N LYS A 170 16.42 8.20 2.03
CA LYS A 170 17.59 7.69 2.77
C LYS A 170 17.57 8.22 4.21
N GLY A 171 17.72 7.32 5.17
CA GLY A 171 17.67 7.64 6.61
C GLY A 171 16.27 7.75 7.21
N ALA A 172 15.20 7.67 6.39
CA ALA A 172 13.84 7.56 6.90
C ALA A 172 13.44 6.10 7.10
N LYS A 173 12.61 5.84 8.12
CA LYS A 173 12.02 4.51 8.36
C LYS A 173 10.81 4.26 7.45
N ASN A 174 10.03 5.31 7.22
CA ASN A 174 8.72 5.27 6.56
C ASN A 174 8.45 6.58 5.79
N ILE A 175 7.35 6.59 5.03
CA ILE A 175 6.82 7.78 4.35
C ILE A 175 5.59 8.22 5.14
N THR A 176 5.64 9.40 5.78
CA THR A 176 4.54 9.91 6.61
C THR A 176 4.01 11.22 6.05
N PHE A 177 2.69 11.31 5.93
CA PHE A 177 2.01 12.54 5.52
C PHE A 177 1.88 13.49 6.71
N LEU A 178 2.44 14.69 6.57
CA LEU A 178 2.30 15.77 7.53
C LEU A 178 1.26 16.76 7.05
N ARG A 179 0.30 17.11 7.92
CA ARG A 179 -0.70 18.14 7.61
C ARG A 179 -0.01 19.49 7.43
N LYS A 180 -0.29 20.16 6.32
CA LYS A 180 0.15 21.54 6.09
C LYS A 180 -0.80 22.49 6.83
N PRO A 181 -0.29 23.59 7.42
CA PRO A 181 -1.16 24.64 7.93
C PRO A 181 -2.03 25.16 6.78
N ASN A 182 -3.32 25.36 7.05
CA ASN A 182 -4.22 26.01 6.09
C ASN A 182 -3.69 27.44 5.91
N SER A 183 -3.19 27.77 4.72
CA SER A 183 -2.93 29.16 4.31
C SER A 183 -4.23 29.83 3.87
#